data_AF-A0A7W0M3V6-F1
#
_entry.id   AF-A0A7W0M3V6-F1
#
_cell.length_a   1.000
_cell.length_b   1.000
_cell.length_c   1.000
_cell.angle_alpha   90.00
_cell.angle_beta   90.00
_cell.angle_gamma   90.00
#
_symmetry.space_group_name_H-M   'P 1'
#
loop_
_entity.id
_entity.type
_entity.pdbx_description
1 polymer ?
#
loop_
_entity_poly.entity_id
_entity_poly.type
_entity_poly.pdbx_seq_one_letter_code
_entity_poly.pdbx_strand_id
1 'polypeptide(L)'
;MNAPPSPALQKYTGYLLRLAYVKSVGEAQACIPADAHIREVSILSILAEQGSMSQRALGEVTHVNRSLIVKLVDGLEAKGWVVRERNLGDRRSYALKLTEVGDEALVELNIDLDKGEAELTAGLTPEEVARLKGWLCELLVDDPALTVTSLTDRAGYLITHSHHRVRGWAAQALEPLGLHPRDFGVLMTIAREEPCSQSHLAAALGVSSPAVLGFLGDLESLGYVSRSRNTDDRRLLDLTLTEAGRGRLAKAREALGGVHARMVAQLGEDGDNDLRVLLAKLLA
;
A
#
# COMPACT_ATOMS: atom_id res chain seq x y z
N MET A 1 6.75 13.58 12.59
CA MET A 1 7.60 14.22 11.55
C MET A 1 8.35 13.10 10.86
N ASN A 2 7.84 12.63 9.72
CA ASN A 2 8.44 11.50 9.00
C ASN A 2 9.77 11.97 8.39
N ALA A 3 10.82 11.16 8.52
CA ALA A 3 12.08 11.42 7.85
C ALA A 3 11.86 11.51 6.32
N PRO A 4 12.58 12.41 5.62
CA PRO A 4 12.42 12.53 4.18
C PRO A 4 12.72 11.18 3.49
N PRO A 5 11.99 10.82 2.43
CA PRO A 5 12.17 9.55 1.75
C PRO A 5 13.59 9.40 1.22
N SER A 6 14.20 8.22 1.39
CA SER A 6 15.57 7.97 0.93
C SER A 6 15.72 8.35 -0.56
N PRO A 7 16.61 9.30 -0.91
CA PRO A 7 16.83 9.75 -2.29
C PRO A 7 17.17 8.59 -3.25
N ALA A 8 17.71 7.51 -2.69
CA ALA A 8 18.02 6.29 -3.39
C ALA A 8 16.84 5.58 -4.03
N LEU A 9 15.73 5.59 -3.30
CA LEU A 9 14.55 4.80 -3.59
C LEU A 9 13.50 5.62 -4.34
N GLN A 10 13.60 6.95 -4.33
CA GLN A 10 12.69 7.86 -5.03
C GLN A 10 12.67 7.64 -6.56
N LYS A 11 13.70 7.02 -7.15
CA LYS A 11 13.69 6.65 -8.57
C LYS A 11 12.79 5.44 -8.89
N TYR A 12 12.35 4.69 -7.88
CA TYR A 12 11.48 3.54 -8.07
C TYR A 12 10.03 3.94 -7.81
N THR A 13 9.19 3.97 -8.85
CA THR A 13 7.77 4.32 -8.76
C THR A 13 7.02 3.47 -7.71
N GLY A 14 7.33 2.17 -7.63
CA GLY A 14 6.75 1.28 -6.59
C GLY A 14 7.09 1.68 -5.14
N TYR A 15 8.24 2.33 -4.91
CA TYR A 15 8.58 2.85 -3.59
C TYR A 15 7.78 4.11 -3.26
N LEU A 16 7.66 5.05 -4.21
CA LEU A 16 6.82 6.23 -4.01
C LEU A 16 5.35 5.86 -3.82
N LEU A 17 4.83 4.89 -4.58
CA LEU A 17 3.48 4.35 -4.38
C LEU A 17 3.28 3.79 -2.98
N ARG A 18 4.28 3.11 -2.42
CA ARG A 18 4.21 2.63 -1.03
C ARG A 18 4.12 3.79 -0.03
N LEU A 19 4.91 4.84 -0.21
CA LEU A 19 4.86 6.00 0.68
C LEU A 19 3.54 6.76 0.54
N ALA A 20 3.08 6.96 -0.70
CA ALA A 20 1.80 7.59 -0.99
C ALA A 20 0.65 6.76 -0.39
N TYR A 21 0.72 5.43 -0.44
CA TYR A 21 -0.21 4.54 0.25
C TYR A 21 -0.23 4.78 1.76
N VAL A 22 0.94 4.85 2.41
CA VAL A 22 1.02 5.13 3.85
C VAL A 22 0.43 6.49 4.19
N LYS A 23 0.76 7.54 3.41
CA LYS A 23 0.19 8.89 3.59
C LYS A 23 -1.33 8.86 3.39
N SER A 24 -1.81 8.30 2.28
CA SER A 24 -3.23 8.18 1.95
C SER A 24 -4.04 7.49 3.06
N VAL A 25 -3.58 6.34 3.57
CA VAL A 25 -4.26 5.65 4.67
C VAL A 25 -4.25 6.50 5.95
N GLY A 26 -3.14 7.21 6.21
CA GLY A 26 -3.01 8.10 7.35
C GLY A 26 -3.99 9.27 7.31
N GLU A 27 -4.03 10.02 6.20
CA GLU A 27 -4.93 11.17 6.03
C GLU A 27 -6.40 10.75 6.09
N ALA A 28 -6.75 9.66 5.39
CA ALA A 28 -8.12 9.13 5.41
C ALA A 28 -8.55 8.69 6.82
N GLN A 29 -7.68 7.96 7.53
CA GLN A 29 -8.01 7.47 8.89
C GLN A 29 -8.05 8.60 9.92
N ALA A 30 -7.32 9.69 9.72
CA ALA A 30 -7.34 10.85 10.61
C ALA A 30 -8.65 11.65 10.54
N CYS A 31 -9.35 11.59 9.41
CA CYS A 31 -10.61 12.31 9.22
C CYS A 31 -11.86 11.51 9.61
N ILE A 32 -11.83 10.17 9.48
CA ILE A 32 -12.99 9.35 9.85
C ILE A 32 -13.09 9.12 11.37
N PRO A 33 -14.29 8.85 11.90
CA PRO A 33 -14.50 8.54 13.31
C PRO A 33 -13.62 7.38 13.81
N ALA A 34 -13.19 7.44 15.08
CA ALA A 34 -12.26 6.48 15.67
C ALA A 34 -12.79 5.04 15.76
N ASP A 35 -14.11 4.87 15.72
CA ASP A 35 -14.79 3.58 15.70
C ASP A 35 -15.00 3.05 14.26
N ALA A 36 -14.59 3.79 13.23
CA ALA A 36 -14.63 3.40 11.82
C ALA A 36 -13.22 3.20 11.23
N HIS A 37 -13.13 2.32 10.25
CA HIS A 37 -11.90 2.03 9.53
C HIS A 37 -12.06 2.25 8.02
N ILE A 38 -11.05 2.81 7.35
CA ILE A 38 -11.11 3.14 5.91
C ILE A 38 -11.61 1.98 5.01
N ARG A 39 -11.14 0.76 5.27
CA ARG A 39 -11.59 -0.46 4.58
C ARG A 39 -13.08 -0.79 4.77
N GLU A 40 -13.68 -0.43 5.90
CA GLU A 40 -15.13 -0.58 6.12
C GLU A 40 -15.88 0.33 5.16
N VAL A 41 -15.43 1.59 5.03
CA VAL A 41 -16.03 2.55 4.08
C VAL A 41 -15.96 2.02 2.65
N SER A 42 -14.81 1.47 2.22
CA SER A 42 -14.69 0.86 0.89
C SER A 42 -15.69 -0.28 0.66
N ILE A 43 -15.93 -1.14 1.66
CA ILE A 43 -16.92 -2.22 1.57
C ILE A 43 -18.33 -1.64 1.43
N LEU A 44 -18.68 -0.63 2.22
CA LEU A 44 -19.98 0.03 2.14
C LEU A 44 -20.20 0.68 0.77
N SER A 45 -19.21 1.41 0.24
CA SER A 45 -19.29 2.02 -1.10
C SER A 45 -19.49 0.97 -2.20
N ILE A 46 -18.77 -0.16 -2.13
CA ILE A 46 -18.95 -1.26 -3.09
C ILE A 46 -20.37 -1.82 -3.01
N LEU A 47 -20.89 -2.07 -1.81
CA LEU A 47 -22.24 -2.61 -1.62
C LEU A 47 -23.33 -1.60 -2.04
N ALA A 48 -23.10 -0.30 -1.86
CA ALA A 48 -24.00 0.75 -2.31
C ALA A 48 -24.12 0.79 -3.84
N GLU A 49 -23.00 0.68 -4.55
CA GLU A 49 -22.96 0.80 -6.01
C GLU A 49 -23.28 -0.50 -6.75
N GLN A 50 -22.79 -1.64 -6.25
CA GLN A 50 -22.90 -2.94 -6.92
C GLN A 50 -23.98 -3.85 -6.32
N GLY A 51 -24.61 -3.42 -5.23
CA GLY A 51 -25.65 -4.17 -4.54
C GLY A 51 -25.09 -5.34 -3.71
N SER A 52 -25.93 -6.37 -3.51
CA SER A 52 -25.58 -7.46 -2.60
C SER A 52 -24.51 -8.40 -3.17
N MET A 53 -23.46 -8.68 -2.40
CA MET A 53 -22.30 -9.46 -2.86
C MET A 53 -21.80 -10.46 -1.81
N SER A 54 -21.11 -11.51 -2.26
CA SER A 54 -20.44 -12.44 -1.34
C SER A 54 -19.18 -11.84 -0.72
N GLN A 55 -18.78 -12.30 0.46
CA GLN A 55 -17.49 -11.92 1.09
C GLN A 55 -16.28 -12.23 0.21
N ARG A 56 -16.38 -13.29 -0.62
CA ARG A 56 -15.34 -13.63 -1.58
C ARG A 56 -15.20 -12.55 -2.65
N ALA A 57 -16.32 -12.15 -3.25
CA ALA A 57 -16.32 -11.11 -4.27
C ALA A 57 -15.83 -9.76 -3.70
N LEU A 58 -16.25 -9.41 -2.48
CA LEU A 58 -15.74 -8.23 -1.78
C LEU A 58 -14.22 -8.31 -1.55
N GLY A 59 -13.71 -9.46 -1.13
CA GLY A 59 -12.26 -9.66 -0.95
C GLY A 59 -11.48 -9.54 -2.27
N GLU A 60 -12.05 -9.99 -3.38
CA GLU A 60 -11.46 -9.85 -4.72
C GLU A 60 -11.41 -8.38 -5.15
N VAL A 61 -12.51 -7.63 -5.00
CA VAL A 61 -12.56 -6.18 -5.36
C VAL A 61 -11.70 -5.32 -4.44
N THR A 62 -11.71 -5.58 -3.13
CA THR A 62 -10.95 -4.77 -2.15
C THR A 62 -9.49 -5.18 -1.99
N HIS A 63 -9.05 -6.26 -2.63
CA HIS A 63 -7.75 -6.91 -2.40
C HIS A 63 -7.48 -7.24 -0.92
N VAL A 64 -8.55 -7.48 -0.15
CA VAL A 64 -8.49 -7.84 1.27
C VAL A 64 -8.54 -9.36 1.41
N ASN A 65 -7.58 -9.91 2.17
CA ASN A 65 -7.54 -11.35 2.40
C ASN A 65 -8.76 -11.86 3.17
N ARG A 66 -9.06 -13.16 3.01
CA ARG A 66 -10.24 -13.81 3.59
C ARG A 66 -10.35 -13.69 5.11
N SER A 67 -9.24 -13.73 5.84
CA SER A 67 -9.32 -13.66 7.31
C SER A 67 -9.68 -12.26 7.79
N LEU A 68 -9.22 -11.23 7.08
CA LEU A 68 -9.53 -9.84 7.40
C LEU A 68 -10.93 -9.46 6.91
N ILE A 69 -11.38 -9.93 5.74
CA ILE A 69 -12.73 -9.61 5.25
C ILE A 69 -13.80 -10.11 6.21
N VAL A 70 -13.63 -11.31 6.79
CA VAL A 70 -14.56 -11.85 7.80
C VAL A 70 -14.67 -10.91 9.00
N LYS A 71 -13.53 -10.46 9.55
CA LYS A 71 -13.49 -9.55 10.70
C LYS A 71 -14.14 -8.19 10.40
N LEU A 72 -13.86 -7.62 9.22
CA LEU A 72 -14.46 -6.35 8.81
C LEU A 72 -15.98 -6.50 8.70
N VAL A 73 -16.44 -7.58 8.08
CA VAL A 73 -17.87 -7.84 7.91
C VAL A 73 -18.57 -8.09 9.26
N ASP A 74 -17.94 -8.82 10.18
CA ASP A 74 -18.49 -9.01 11.52
C ASP A 74 -18.63 -7.67 12.26
N GLY A 75 -17.64 -6.77 12.11
CA GLY A 75 -17.71 -5.42 12.66
C GLY A 75 -18.82 -4.56 12.04
N LEU A 76 -18.95 -4.60 10.71
CA LEU A 76 -20.00 -3.91 9.97
C LEU A 76 -21.41 -4.40 10.36
N GLU A 77 -21.59 -5.71 10.54
CA GLU A 77 -22.87 -6.31 10.95
C GLU A 77 -23.20 -5.96 12.41
N ALA A 78 -22.20 -5.94 13.30
CA ALA A 78 -22.40 -5.51 14.69
C ALA A 78 -22.82 -4.04 14.82
N LYS A 79 -22.37 -3.18 13.90
CA LYS A 79 -22.81 -1.78 13.77
C LYS A 79 -24.19 -1.64 13.12
N GLY A 80 -24.76 -2.73 12.61
CA GLY A 80 -26.00 -2.73 11.85
C GLY A 80 -25.87 -2.12 10.45
N TRP A 81 -24.66 -1.85 9.96
CA TRP A 81 -24.45 -1.21 8.65
C TRP A 81 -24.70 -2.18 7.49
N VAL A 82 -24.41 -3.46 7.70
CA VAL A 82 -24.68 -4.52 6.71
C VAL A 82 -25.48 -5.66 7.34
N VAL A 83 -26.17 -6.42 6.51
CA VAL A 83 -26.86 -7.65 6.90
C VAL A 83 -26.46 -8.82 5.99
N ARG A 84 -26.38 -10.02 6.57
CA ARG A 84 -26.19 -11.27 5.81
C ARG A 84 -27.54 -11.86 5.40
N GLU A 85 -27.79 -11.89 4.09
CA GLU A 85 -28.95 -12.54 3.50
C GLU A 85 -28.55 -13.85 2.81
N ARG A 86 -29.46 -14.83 2.76
CA ARG A 86 -29.23 -16.05 1.98
C ARG A 86 -29.24 -15.70 0.50
N ASN A 87 -28.19 -16.09 -0.22
CA ASN A 87 -28.11 -15.86 -1.65
C ASN A 87 -29.19 -16.68 -2.37
N LEU A 88 -29.96 -16.02 -3.24
CA LEU A 88 -31.09 -16.63 -3.95
C LEU A 88 -30.64 -17.67 -5.00
N GLY A 89 -29.44 -17.50 -5.58
CA GLY A 89 -28.89 -18.41 -6.60
C GLY A 89 -28.07 -19.58 -6.04
N ASP A 90 -27.53 -19.44 -4.83
CA ASP A 90 -26.81 -20.50 -4.11
C ASP A 90 -27.11 -20.42 -2.61
N ARG A 91 -28.07 -21.23 -2.16
CA ARG A 91 -28.54 -21.26 -0.77
C ARG A 91 -27.47 -21.70 0.24
N ARG A 92 -26.31 -22.20 -0.22
CA ARG A 92 -25.15 -22.53 0.62
C ARG A 92 -24.22 -21.34 0.84
N SER A 93 -24.49 -20.21 0.17
CA SER A 93 -23.74 -18.97 0.29
C SER A 93 -24.58 -17.84 0.88
N TYR A 94 -23.90 -16.93 1.57
CA TYR A 94 -24.48 -15.69 2.08
C TYR A 94 -24.04 -14.52 1.21
N ALA A 95 -24.96 -13.61 0.94
CA ALA A 95 -24.68 -12.30 0.36
C ALA A 95 -24.76 -11.26 1.48
N LEU A 96 -23.90 -10.25 1.40
CA LEU A 96 -23.93 -9.07 2.24
C LEU A 96 -24.69 -7.98 1.52
N LYS A 97 -25.54 -7.28 2.26
CA LYS A 97 -26.35 -6.18 1.75
C LYS A 97 -26.19 -4.98 2.66
N LEU A 98 -26.08 -3.80 2.06
CA LEU A 98 -26.10 -2.53 2.77
C LEU A 98 -27.50 -2.29 3.35
N THR A 99 -27.57 -1.86 4.60
CA THR A 99 -28.83 -1.48 5.25
C THR A 99 -29.08 0.04 5.09
N GLU A 100 -30.28 0.52 5.43
CA GLU A 100 -30.57 1.96 5.47
C GLU A 100 -29.65 2.69 6.46
N VAL A 101 -29.41 2.12 7.65
CA VAL A 101 -28.47 2.68 8.65
C VAL A 101 -27.03 2.73 8.12
N GLY A 102 -26.64 1.71 7.35
CA GLY A 102 -25.32 1.68 6.71
C GLY A 102 -25.18 2.69 5.58
N ASP A 103 -26.25 2.97 4.84
CA ASP A 103 -26.29 3.99 3.79
C ASP A 103 -26.15 5.40 4.38
N GLU A 104 -26.90 5.71 5.43
CA GLU A 104 -26.76 6.97 6.19
C GLU A 104 -25.35 7.13 6.76
N ALA A 105 -24.79 6.07 7.36
CA ALA A 105 -23.41 6.09 7.86
C ALA A 105 -22.39 6.32 6.73
N LEU A 106 -22.60 5.72 5.55
CA LEU A 106 -21.72 5.89 4.41
C LEU A 106 -21.71 7.34 3.89
N VAL A 107 -22.85 8.04 3.92
CA VAL A 107 -22.91 9.47 3.54
C VAL A 107 -22.00 10.30 4.45
N GLU A 108 -22.12 10.14 5.77
CA GLU A 108 -21.29 10.86 6.73
C GLU A 108 -19.80 10.50 6.59
N LEU A 109 -19.49 9.21 6.43
CA LEU A 109 -18.11 8.75 6.24
C LEU A 109 -17.49 9.29 4.94
N ASN A 110 -18.27 9.44 3.87
CA ASN A 110 -17.78 10.02 2.62
C ASN A 110 -17.42 11.51 2.78
N ILE A 111 -18.18 12.27 3.57
CA ILE A 111 -17.86 13.68 3.88
C ILE A 111 -16.51 13.75 4.61
N ASP A 112 -16.25 12.84 5.54
CA ASP A 112 -14.98 12.79 6.24
C ASP A 112 -13.82 12.34 5.34
N LEU A 113 -14.06 11.37 4.45
CA LEU A 113 -13.07 10.97 3.45
C LEU A 113 -12.75 12.07 2.45
N ASP A 114 -13.71 12.91 2.08
CA ASP A 114 -13.47 14.07 1.21
C ASP A 114 -12.49 15.05 1.84
N LYS A 115 -12.53 15.21 3.17
CA LYS A 115 -11.53 16.03 3.89
C LYS A 115 -10.15 15.39 3.81
N GLY A 116 -10.03 14.09 4.06
CA GLY A 116 -8.75 13.37 3.97
C GLY A 116 -8.18 13.37 2.55
N GLU A 117 -9.03 13.29 1.54
CA GLU A 117 -8.66 13.38 0.13
C GLU A 117 -8.14 14.79 -0.24
N ALA A 118 -8.80 15.84 0.28
CA ALA A 118 -8.35 17.22 0.11
C ALA A 118 -6.99 17.46 0.75
N GLU A 119 -6.75 16.95 1.97
CA GLU A 119 -5.45 17.04 2.64
C GLU A 119 -4.36 16.23 1.91
N LEU A 120 -4.70 15.02 1.45
CA LEU A 120 -3.79 14.17 0.67
C LEU A 120 -3.32 14.86 -0.61
N THR A 121 -4.22 15.59 -1.28
CA THR A 121 -3.97 16.23 -2.59
C THR A 121 -3.64 17.71 -2.50
N ALA A 122 -3.56 18.30 -1.30
CA ALA A 122 -3.36 19.74 -1.09
C ALA A 122 -2.11 20.33 -1.77
N GLY A 123 -1.08 19.51 -1.99
CA GLY A 123 0.17 19.90 -2.67
C GLY A 123 0.13 19.84 -4.21
N LEU A 124 -1.00 19.47 -4.81
CA LEU A 124 -1.18 19.29 -6.26
C LEU A 124 -2.24 20.26 -6.80
N THR A 125 -2.07 20.71 -8.06
CA THR A 125 -3.16 21.42 -8.76
C THR A 125 -4.27 20.47 -9.21
N PRO A 126 -5.49 20.96 -9.51
CA PRO A 126 -6.57 20.11 -10.03
C PRO A 126 -6.18 19.31 -11.29
N GLU A 127 -5.40 19.91 -12.20
CA GLU A 127 -4.91 19.23 -13.41
C GLU A 127 -3.87 18.16 -13.06
N GLU A 128 -3.04 18.40 -12.04
CA GLU A 128 -2.07 17.41 -11.55
C GLU A 128 -2.77 16.23 -10.88
N VAL A 129 -3.81 16.48 -10.08
CA VAL A 129 -4.65 15.43 -9.49
C VAL A 129 -5.32 14.60 -10.59
N ALA A 130 -5.88 15.25 -11.62
CA ALA A 130 -6.48 14.54 -12.74
C ALA A 130 -5.48 13.63 -13.49
N ARG A 131 -4.25 14.11 -13.74
CA ARG A 131 -3.19 13.28 -14.34
C ARG A 131 -2.76 12.14 -13.43
N LEU A 132 -2.59 12.39 -12.14
CA LEU A 132 -2.25 11.37 -11.15
C LEU A 132 -3.30 10.25 -11.17
N LYS A 133 -4.59 10.58 -11.09
CA LYS A 133 -5.68 9.61 -11.18
C LYS A 133 -5.65 8.84 -12.50
N GLY A 134 -5.43 9.52 -13.62
CA GLY A 134 -5.31 8.88 -14.94
C GLY A 134 -4.22 7.79 -14.99
N TRP A 135 -3.00 8.11 -14.52
CA TRP A 135 -1.89 7.15 -14.50
C TRP A 135 -2.13 5.99 -13.53
N LEU A 136 -2.75 6.24 -12.37
CA LEU A 136 -3.11 5.18 -11.43
C LEU A 136 -4.19 4.25 -12.01
N CYS A 137 -5.17 4.79 -12.74
CA CYS A 137 -6.15 3.99 -13.47
C CYS A 137 -5.49 3.10 -14.53
N GLU A 138 -4.51 3.62 -15.27
CA GLU A 138 -3.78 2.84 -16.28
C GLU A 138 -3.00 1.67 -15.65
N LEU A 139 -2.38 1.86 -14.46
CA LEU A 139 -1.76 0.75 -13.71
C LEU A 139 -2.77 -0.32 -13.27
N LEU A 140 -4.01 0.10 -13.06
CA LEU A 140 -5.14 -0.72 -12.62
C LEU A 140 -5.97 -1.23 -13.79
N VAL A 141 -5.49 -1.13 -15.04
CA VAL A 141 -6.20 -1.73 -16.18
C VAL A 141 -6.50 -3.22 -15.90
N ASP A 142 -7.74 -3.59 -16.18
CA ASP A 142 -8.36 -4.90 -15.89
C ASP A 142 -8.49 -5.27 -14.40
N ASP A 143 -8.28 -4.34 -13.46
CA ASP A 143 -8.48 -4.57 -12.04
C ASP A 143 -9.96 -4.39 -11.64
N PRO A 144 -10.58 -5.37 -10.93
CA PRO A 144 -11.94 -5.23 -10.43
C PRO A 144 -12.16 -4.00 -9.55
N ALA A 145 -11.11 -3.44 -8.93
CA ALA A 145 -11.20 -2.20 -8.17
C ALA A 145 -11.74 -1.02 -8.99
N LEU A 146 -11.56 -1.02 -10.32
CA LEU A 146 -12.06 0.05 -11.18
C LEU A 146 -13.58 0.00 -11.44
N THR A 147 -14.27 -1.04 -10.95
CA THR A 147 -15.72 -1.21 -11.16
C THR A 147 -16.59 -0.36 -10.24
N VAL A 148 -15.99 0.42 -9.34
CA VAL A 148 -16.69 1.24 -8.32
C VAL A 148 -16.40 2.71 -8.59
N THR A 149 -17.24 3.35 -9.39
CA THR A 149 -17.05 4.71 -9.89
C THR A 149 -16.90 5.71 -8.73
N SER A 150 -17.71 5.57 -7.68
CA SER A 150 -17.68 6.40 -6.47
C SER A 150 -16.33 6.39 -5.74
N LEU A 151 -15.59 5.28 -5.80
CA LEU A 151 -14.27 5.15 -5.21
C LEU A 151 -13.15 5.54 -6.18
N THR A 152 -13.31 5.27 -7.47
CA THR A 152 -12.29 5.61 -8.48
C THR A 152 -12.08 7.10 -8.69
N ASP A 153 -12.99 7.96 -8.22
CA ASP A 153 -12.77 9.41 -8.24
C ASP A 153 -11.77 9.89 -7.16
N ARG A 154 -11.47 9.05 -6.15
CA ARG A 154 -10.56 9.37 -5.05
C ARG A 154 -9.15 8.89 -5.36
N ALA A 155 -8.18 9.79 -5.37
CA ALA A 155 -6.77 9.44 -5.55
C ALA A 155 -6.28 8.50 -4.44
N GLY A 156 -6.74 8.67 -3.19
CA GLY A 156 -6.35 7.76 -2.10
C GLY A 156 -6.73 6.29 -2.34
N TYR A 157 -7.90 6.05 -2.94
CA TYR A 157 -8.34 4.72 -3.34
C TYR A 157 -7.45 4.16 -4.45
N LEU A 158 -7.26 4.93 -5.53
CA LEU A 158 -6.43 4.53 -6.67
C LEU A 158 -4.97 4.26 -6.26
N ILE A 159 -4.40 5.07 -5.37
CA ILE A 159 -3.05 4.88 -4.80
C ILE A 159 -2.98 3.56 -4.04
N THR A 160 -3.97 3.26 -3.19
CA THR A 160 -4.02 2.03 -2.39
C THR A 160 -4.02 0.79 -3.28
N HIS A 161 -4.89 0.77 -4.29
CA HIS A 161 -4.99 -0.36 -5.21
C HIS A 161 -3.76 -0.49 -6.10
N SER A 162 -3.25 0.62 -6.64
CA SER A 162 -2.02 0.65 -7.45
C SER A 162 -0.83 0.13 -6.65
N HIS A 163 -0.70 0.53 -5.37
CA HIS A 163 0.32 0.02 -4.47
C HIS A 163 0.21 -1.50 -4.30
N HIS A 164 -0.99 -2.03 -4.03
CA HIS A 164 -1.18 -3.46 -3.86
C HIS A 164 -0.84 -4.26 -5.11
N ARG A 165 -1.23 -3.78 -6.30
CA ARG A 165 -0.91 -4.41 -7.59
C ARG A 165 0.60 -4.44 -7.86
N VAL A 166 1.27 -3.29 -7.76
CA VAL A 166 2.73 -3.21 -7.96
C VAL A 166 3.49 -4.02 -6.91
N ARG A 167 3.03 -4.02 -5.65
CA ARG A 167 3.59 -4.87 -4.58
C ARG A 167 3.41 -6.35 -4.89
N GLY A 168 2.29 -6.74 -5.49
CA GLY A 168 2.04 -8.12 -5.96
C GLY A 168 3.04 -8.55 -7.02
N TRP A 169 3.27 -7.73 -8.04
CA TRP A 169 4.28 -7.99 -9.07
C TRP A 169 5.69 -8.09 -8.48
N ALA A 170 6.05 -7.18 -7.57
CA ALA A 170 7.33 -7.22 -6.87
C ALA A 170 7.48 -8.50 -6.03
N ALA A 171 6.43 -8.95 -5.35
CA ALA A 171 6.47 -10.19 -4.57
C ALA A 171 6.70 -11.41 -5.48
N GLN A 172 6.00 -11.50 -6.61
CA GLN A 172 6.18 -12.58 -7.59
C GLN A 172 7.60 -12.59 -8.17
N ALA A 173 8.14 -11.42 -8.51
CA ALA A 173 9.50 -11.31 -9.07
C ALA A 173 10.58 -11.71 -8.05
N LEU A 174 10.36 -11.47 -6.76
CA LEU A 174 11.32 -11.74 -5.69
C LEU A 174 11.19 -13.14 -5.08
N GLU A 175 10.06 -13.82 -5.27
CA GLU A 175 9.80 -15.16 -4.74
C GLU A 175 10.91 -16.18 -5.10
N PRO A 176 11.41 -16.28 -6.34
CA PRO A 176 12.50 -17.21 -6.68
C PRO A 176 13.81 -16.94 -5.94
N LEU A 177 13.98 -15.73 -5.40
CA LEU A 177 15.15 -15.35 -4.62
C LEU A 177 14.98 -15.61 -3.12
N GLY A 178 13.79 -16.07 -2.69
CA GLY A 178 13.43 -16.22 -1.29
C GLY A 178 13.32 -14.87 -0.57
N LEU A 179 12.98 -13.81 -1.30
CA LEU A 179 12.88 -12.45 -0.76
C LEU A 179 11.45 -11.94 -0.83
N HIS A 180 11.10 -11.10 0.14
CA HIS A 180 9.92 -10.26 0.08
C HIS A 180 10.26 -8.83 -0.34
N PRO A 181 9.29 -8.05 -0.86
CA PRO A 181 9.52 -6.64 -1.23
C PRO A 181 10.09 -5.77 -0.10
N ARG A 182 9.78 -6.10 1.16
CA ARG A 182 10.33 -5.42 2.34
C ARG A 182 11.84 -5.64 2.48
N ASP A 183 12.32 -6.84 2.16
CA ASP A 183 13.71 -7.25 2.31
C ASP A 183 14.59 -6.50 1.31
N PHE A 184 14.07 -6.31 0.09
CA PHE A 184 14.70 -5.46 -0.90
C PHE A 184 14.90 -4.03 -0.38
N GLY A 185 13.89 -3.44 0.25
CA GLY A 185 13.99 -2.12 0.86
C GLY A 185 15.12 -2.05 1.90
N VAL A 186 15.16 -3.03 2.82
CA VAL A 186 16.22 -3.13 3.84
C VAL A 186 17.61 -3.22 3.21
N LEU A 187 17.81 -4.17 2.29
CA LEU A 187 19.10 -4.38 1.64
C LEU A 187 19.52 -3.15 0.83
N MET A 188 18.59 -2.47 0.16
CA MET A 188 18.88 -1.29 -0.65
C MET A 188 19.35 -0.11 0.19
N THR A 189 18.68 0.13 1.33
CA THR A 189 19.04 1.20 2.24
C THR A 189 20.41 0.94 2.86
N ILE A 190 20.66 -0.26 3.39
CA ILE A 190 21.97 -0.62 3.96
C ILE A 190 23.07 -0.49 2.89
N ALA A 191 22.89 -1.02 1.68
CA ALA A 191 23.89 -0.96 0.61
C ALA A 191 24.39 0.44 0.26
N ARG A 192 23.62 1.48 0.57
CA ARG A 192 23.95 2.87 0.22
C ARG A 192 24.46 3.69 1.38
N GLU A 193 24.08 3.31 2.58
CA GLU A 193 24.25 4.12 3.78
C GLU A 193 25.05 3.36 4.85
N GLU A 194 25.58 2.17 4.52
CA GLU A 194 26.41 1.39 5.42
C GLU A 194 27.74 2.10 5.78
N PRO A 195 28.19 1.98 7.03
CA PRO A 195 27.44 1.43 8.17
C PRO A 195 26.27 2.35 8.58
N CYS A 196 25.07 1.80 8.77
CA CYS A 196 23.92 2.56 9.25
C CYS A 196 23.29 1.94 10.50
N SER A 197 22.67 2.77 11.33
CA SER A 197 21.97 2.32 12.54
C SER A 197 20.58 1.78 12.22
N GLN A 198 20.03 0.97 13.13
CA GLN A 198 18.66 0.46 13.01
C GLN A 198 17.60 1.58 13.04
N SER A 199 17.82 2.62 13.85
CA SER A 199 16.90 3.76 13.92
C SER A 199 16.88 4.54 12.61
N HIS A 200 18.05 4.70 12.00
CA HIS A 200 18.18 5.28 10.67
C HIS A 200 17.48 4.43 9.60
N LEU A 201 17.67 3.11 9.62
CA LEU A 201 16.99 2.18 8.71
C LEU A 201 15.46 2.24 8.86
N ALA A 202 14.95 2.29 10.09
CA ALA A 202 13.51 2.42 10.37
C ALA A 202 12.93 3.71 9.81
N ALA A 203 13.64 4.83 10.04
CA ALA A 203 13.27 6.13 9.51
C ALA A 203 13.26 6.12 7.97
N ALA A 204 14.31 5.60 7.33
CA ALA A 204 14.45 5.53 5.89
C ALA A 204 13.38 4.65 5.22
N LEU A 205 12.92 3.60 5.89
CA LEU A 205 11.89 2.69 5.39
C LEU A 205 10.46 3.12 5.77
N GLY A 206 10.29 4.15 6.59
CA GLY A 206 8.99 4.60 7.09
C GLY A 206 8.26 3.54 7.90
N VAL A 207 8.98 2.78 8.74
CA VAL A 207 8.40 1.73 9.61
C VAL A 207 8.90 1.90 11.04
N SER A 208 8.25 1.22 11.99
CA SER A 208 8.68 1.24 13.40
C SER A 208 9.96 0.43 13.62
N SER A 209 10.78 0.82 14.60
CA SER A 209 12.00 0.08 14.95
C SER A 209 11.77 -1.41 15.30
N PRO A 210 10.68 -1.78 16.01
CA PRO A 210 10.34 -3.20 16.22
C PRO A 210 10.07 -3.97 14.92
N ALA A 211 9.42 -3.34 13.93
CA ALA A 211 9.19 -3.97 12.64
C ALA A 211 10.51 -4.23 11.90
N VAL A 212 11.44 -3.26 11.91
CA VAL A 212 12.78 -3.43 11.34
C VAL A 212 13.55 -4.58 11.99
N LEU A 213 13.47 -4.71 13.32
CA LEU A 213 14.15 -5.80 14.04
C LEU A 213 13.70 -7.18 13.59
N GLY A 214 12.39 -7.35 13.36
CA GLY A 214 11.85 -8.60 12.80
C GLY A 214 12.46 -8.94 11.44
N PHE A 215 12.52 -7.96 10.53
CA PHE A 215 13.05 -8.18 9.17
C PHE A 215 14.56 -8.42 9.15
N LEU A 216 15.30 -7.72 10.01
CA LEU A 216 16.75 -7.88 10.10
C LEU A 216 17.16 -9.25 10.63
N GLY A 217 16.37 -9.85 11.53
CA GLY A 217 16.65 -11.20 12.04
C GLY A 217 16.69 -12.24 10.91
N ASP A 218 15.70 -12.21 10.03
CA ASP A 218 15.62 -13.10 8.87
C ASP A 218 16.82 -12.90 7.93
N LEU A 219 17.14 -11.64 7.59
CA LEU A 219 18.25 -11.32 6.68
C LEU A 219 19.64 -11.63 7.25
N GLU A 220 19.80 -11.53 8.56
CA GLU A 220 21.02 -11.94 9.27
C GLU A 220 21.15 -13.46 9.31
N SER A 221 20.06 -14.20 9.55
CA SER A 221 20.05 -15.66 9.51
C SER A 221 20.39 -16.23 8.13
N LEU A 222 19.99 -15.52 7.07
CA LEU A 222 20.34 -15.83 5.68
C LEU A 222 21.76 -15.39 5.31
N GLY A 223 22.48 -14.73 6.23
CA GLY A 223 23.84 -14.26 6.05
C GLY A 223 23.98 -13.06 5.12
N TYR A 224 22.91 -12.29 4.88
CA TYR A 224 22.93 -11.13 3.98
C TYR A 224 23.32 -9.82 4.68
N VAL A 225 23.03 -9.70 5.97
CA VAL A 225 23.33 -8.51 6.78
C VAL A 225 24.20 -8.93 7.95
N SER A 226 25.17 -8.09 8.33
CA SER A 226 25.94 -8.25 9.55
C SER A 226 25.75 -7.07 10.50
N ARG A 227 25.81 -7.35 11.81
CA ARG A 227 25.73 -6.33 12.86
C ARG A 227 27.06 -6.23 13.61
N SER A 228 27.60 -5.03 13.72
CA SER A 228 28.76 -4.72 14.57
C SER A 228 28.40 -3.67 15.61
N ARG A 229 29.11 -3.63 16.74
CA ARG A 229 28.96 -2.51 17.68
C ARG A 229 29.47 -1.24 17.01
N ASN A 230 28.67 -0.18 17.07
CA ASN A 230 29.08 1.11 16.55
C ASN A 230 30.32 1.62 17.32
N THR A 231 31.26 2.21 16.58
CA THR A 231 32.55 2.64 17.12
C THR A 231 32.44 3.87 18.02
N ASP A 232 31.47 4.74 17.77
CA ASP A 232 31.28 6.01 18.46
C ASP A 232 30.31 5.89 19.64
N ASP A 233 29.25 5.08 19.49
CA ASP A 233 28.35 4.69 20.58
C ASP A 233 28.16 3.17 20.61
N ARG A 234 28.84 2.51 21.55
CA ARG A 234 28.79 1.05 21.72
C ARG A 234 27.41 0.50 22.08
N ARG A 235 26.44 1.36 22.41
CA ARG A 235 25.04 1.00 22.64
C ARG A 235 24.27 0.82 21.33
N LEU A 236 24.78 1.37 20.23
CA LEU A 236 24.21 1.24 18.88
C LEU A 236 24.85 0.08 18.12
N LEU A 237 24.09 -0.46 17.17
CA LEU A 237 24.54 -1.49 16.23
C LEU A 237 24.58 -0.91 14.83
N ASP A 238 25.73 -1.07 14.19
CA ASP A 238 25.95 -0.75 12.77
C ASP A 238 25.56 -1.94 11.92
N LEU A 239 24.77 -1.68 10.89
CA LEU A 239 24.33 -2.62 9.88
C LEU A 239 25.18 -2.46 8.63
N THR A 240 25.69 -3.58 8.11
CA THR A 240 26.43 -3.64 6.85
C THR A 240 25.98 -4.83 6.02
N LEU A 241 26.09 -4.74 4.69
CA LEU A 241 25.87 -5.90 3.84
C LEU A 241 27.11 -6.80 3.79
N THR A 242 26.87 -8.11 3.92
CA THR A 242 27.87 -9.11 3.58
C THR A 242 28.03 -9.22 2.05
N GLU A 243 29.05 -9.92 1.59
CA GLU A 243 29.22 -10.22 0.16
C GLU A 243 28.03 -11.00 -0.41
N ALA A 244 27.50 -11.96 0.36
CA ALA A 244 26.28 -12.69 -0.01
C ALA A 244 25.06 -11.74 -0.11
N GLY A 245 24.95 -10.77 0.79
CA GLY A 245 23.91 -9.74 0.77
C GLY A 245 23.99 -8.84 -0.47
N ARG A 246 25.21 -8.40 -0.85
CA ARG A 246 25.43 -7.62 -2.07
C ARG A 246 25.06 -8.42 -3.33
N GLY A 247 25.51 -9.67 -3.42
CA GLY A 247 25.18 -10.55 -4.53
C GLY A 247 23.67 -10.81 -4.63
N ARG A 248 23.00 -10.99 -3.49
CA ARG A 248 21.54 -11.16 -3.45
C ARG A 248 20.81 -9.89 -3.85
N LEU A 249 21.26 -8.73 -3.40
CA LEU A 249 20.71 -7.43 -3.78
C LEU A 249 20.82 -7.16 -5.27
N ALA A 250 21.95 -7.53 -5.89
CA ALA A 250 22.14 -7.39 -7.34
C ALA A 250 21.08 -8.20 -8.11
N LYS A 251 20.85 -9.46 -7.73
CA LYS A 251 19.79 -10.31 -8.32
C LYS A 251 18.39 -9.74 -8.09
N ALA A 252 18.13 -9.19 -6.90
CA ALA A 252 16.84 -8.56 -6.60
C ALA A 252 16.60 -7.30 -7.44
N ARG A 253 17.64 -6.49 -7.70
CA ARG A 253 17.55 -5.33 -8.61
C ARG A 253 17.21 -5.75 -10.04
N GLU A 254 17.81 -6.83 -10.53
CA GLU A 254 17.51 -7.38 -11.85
C GLU A 254 16.05 -7.85 -11.95
N ALA A 255 15.59 -8.63 -10.97
CA ALA A 255 14.20 -9.10 -10.92
C ALA A 255 13.18 -7.95 -10.88
N LEU A 256 13.42 -6.92 -10.06
CA LEU A 256 12.56 -5.74 -9.99
C LEU A 256 12.69 -4.83 -11.22
N GLY A 257 13.77 -4.93 -11.98
CA GLY A 257 13.89 -4.31 -13.30
C GLY A 257 12.79 -4.77 -14.25
N GLY A 258 12.40 -6.05 -14.21
CA GLY A 258 11.27 -6.58 -14.96
C GLY A 258 9.92 -5.99 -14.53
N VAL A 259 9.73 -5.71 -13.23
CA VAL A 259 8.51 -5.04 -12.73
C VAL A 259 8.45 -3.59 -13.21
N HIS A 260 9.56 -2.87 -13.16
CA HIS A 260 9.63 -1.52 -13.70
C HIS A 260 9.38 -1.50 -15.21
N ALA A 261 10.01 -2.40 -15.98
CA ALA A 261 9.77 -2.52 -17.41
C ALA A 261 8.29 -2.79 -17.74
N ARG A 262 7.60 -3.61 -16.93
CA ARG A 262 6.15 -3.82 -17.05
C ARG A 262 5.36 -2.53 -16.82
N MET A 263 5.70 -1.73 -15.81
CA MET A 263 5.04 -0.44 -15.56
C MET A 263 5.26 0.52 -16.73
N VAL A 264 6.49 0.64 -17.22
CA VAL A 264 6.83 1.48 -18.38
C VAL A 264 6.11 1.00 -19.64
N ALA A 265 5.95 -0.31 -19.84
CA ALA A 265 5.21 -0.85 -20.97
C ALA A 265 3.71 -0.50 -20.93
N GLN A 266 3.13 -0.29 -19.74
CA GLN A 266 1.73 0.13 -19.59
C GLN A 266 1.56 1.65 -19.63
N LEU A 267 2.42 2.40 -18.95
CA LEU A 267 2.30 3.85 -18.80
C LEU A 267 3.00 4.65 -19.91
N GLY A 268 3.93 4.04 -20.62
CA GLY A 268 4.94 4.75 -21.41
C GLY A 268 6.01 5.41 -20.52
N GLU A 269 7.11 5.84 -21.14
CA GLU A 269 8.20 6.52 -20.42
C GLU A 269 7.75 7.85 -19.80
N ASP A 270 6.97 8.63 -20.56
CA ASP A 270 6.42 9.91 -20.09
C ASP A 270 5.44 9.71 -18.93
N GLY A 271 4.60 8.67 -18.99
CA GLY A 271 3.63 8.36 -17.95
C GLY A 271 4.27 7.88 -16.65
N ASP A 272 5.28 6.99 -16.71
CA ASP A 272 6.03 6.60 -15.51
C ASP A 272 6.76 7.79 -14.89
N ASN A 273 7.36 8.66 -15.71
CA ASN A 273 8.05 9.84 -15.23
C ASN A 273 7.09 10.86 -14.59
N ASP A 274 5.96 11.18 -15.24
CA ASP A 274 4.95 12.10 -14.69
C ASP A 274 4.34 11.55 -13.41
N LEU A 275 3.99 10.25 -13.37
CA LEU A 275 3.50 9.60 -12.15
C LEU A 275 4.50 9.71 -11.00
N ARG A 276 5.80 9.49 -11.27
CA ARG A 276 6.86 9.62 -10.26
C ARG A 276 6.99 11.06 -9.74
N VAL A 277 6.89 12.06 -10.62
CA VAL A 277 6.92 13.48 -10.24
C VAL A 277 5.69 13.84 -9.39
N LEU A 278 4.49 13.42 -9.79
CA LEU A 278 3.24 13.70 -9.08
C LEU A 278 3.21 13.03 -7.70
N LEU A 279 3.65 11.78 -7.60
CA LEU A 279 3.79 11.10 -6.30
C LEU A 279 4.82 11.78 -5.40
N ALA A 280 5.94 12.26 -5.96
CA ALA A 280 6.93 13.00 -5.19
C ALA A 280 6.38 14.34 -4.66
N LYS A 281 5.62 15.08 -5.48
CA LYS A 281 4.93 16.31 -5.05
C LYS A 281 3.88 16.04 -3.98
N LEU A 282 3.09 14.97 -4.14
CA LEU A 282 2.10 14.54 -3.15
C LEU A 282 2.74 14.21 -1.79
N LEU A 283 4.00 13.75 -1.78
CA LEU A 283 4.73 13.37 -0.57
C LEU A 283 5.56 14.49 0.07
N ALA A 284 5.71 15.63 -0.61
CA ALA A 284 6.35 16.82 -0.07
C ALA A 284 5.48 17.48 1.02
#